data_AF-A0A4S4L5H1-F1
#
_entry.id   AF-A0A4S4L5H1-F1
#
_cell.length_a   1.000
_cell.length_b   1.000
_cell.length_c   1.000
_cell.angle_alpha   90.00
_cell.angle_beta   90.00
_cell.angle_gamma   90.00
#
_symmetry.space_group_name_H-M   'P 1'
#
loop_
_entity.id
_entity.type
_entity.pdbx_description
1 polymer ?
#
loop_
_entity_poly.entity_id
_entity_poly.type
_entity_poly.pdbx_seq_one_letter_code
_entity_poly.pdbx_strand_id
1 'polypeptide(L)'
;MAHFTQQEMTDMAMAIALAMQQAGNINPAPAPAPPPAPPPSSKIITAKPREYTGGADYLDFKREVYLYIAANSQSFTVDADKILFVLSYLKGGHAATWAENYVDLRTIAGMMTLMATFNDFMMEFA
;
A
#
# COMPACT_ATOMS: atom_id res chain seq x y z
N MET A 1 17.02 8.87 78.23
CA MET A 1 15.83 8.09 77.83
C MET A 1 14.86 9.07 77.20
N ALA A 2 14.75 9.07 75.87
CA ALA A 2 13.86 10.01 75.17
C ALA A 2 12.40 9.65 75.51
N HIS A 3 11.70 10.57 76.18
CA HIS A 3 10.28 10.47 76.44
C HIS A 3 9.55 10.74 75.13
N PHE A 4 9.13 9.68 74.44
CA PHE A 4 8.22 9.76 73.31
C PHE A 4 6.85 10.18 73.84
N THR A 5 6.34 11.33 73.41
CA THR A 5 5.12 11.92 73.96
C THR A 5 3.88 11.37 73.22
N GLN A 6 2.75 11.22 73.92
CA GLN A 6 1.50 10.70 73.35
C GLN A 6 0.99 11.54 72.15
N GLN A 7 1.38 12.82 72.11
CA GLN A 7 1.10 13.75 71.01
C GLN A 7 1.74 13.27 69.70
N GLU A 8 3.00 12.84 69.73
CA GLU A 8 3.73 12.38 68.54
C GLU A 8 3.13 11.10 67.95
N MET A 9 2.60 10.21 68.79
CA MET A 9 1.88 9.01 68.31
C MET A 9 0.55 9.37 67.64
N THR A 10 -0.11 10.43 68.10
CA THR A 10 -1.40 10.88 67.55
C THR A 10 -1.20 11.57 66.21
N ASP A 11 -0.15 12.40 66.08
CA ASP A 11 0.21 13.04 64.81
C ASP A 11 0.66 12.00 63.77
N MET A 12 1.42 10.97 64.19
CA MET A 12 1.83 9.89 63.30
C MET A 12 0.63 9.02 62.87
N ALA A 13 -0.31 8.73 63.76
CA ALA A 13 -1.52 8.00 63.42
C ALA A 13 -2.41 8.80 62.43
N MET A 14 -2.51 10.12 62.61
CA MET A 14 -3.25 10.99 61.71
C MET A 14 -2.57 11.08 60.33
N ALA A 15 -1.24 11.16 60.27
CA ALA A 15 -0.49 11.15 59.02
C ALA A 15 -0.66 9.84 58.24
N ILE A 16 -0.67 8.70 58.93
CA ILE A 16 -0.93 7.39 58.31
C ILE A 16 -2.37 7.30 57.80
N ALA A 17 -3.36 7.75 58.58
CA ALA A 17 -4.77 7.77 58.16
C ALA A 17 -4.99 8.66 56.92
N LEU A 18 -4.32 9.83 56.86
CA LEU A 18 -4.38 10.73 55.71
C LEU A 18 -3.75 10.10 54.46
N ALA A 19 -2.59 9.44 54.62
CA ALA A 19 -1.93 8.73 53.53
C ALA A 19 -2.77 7.57 52.98
N MET A 20 -3.46 6.83 53.85
CA MET A 20 -4.37 5.75 53.43
C MET A 20 -5.59 6.27 52.66
N GLN A 21 -6.06 7.49 52.94
CA GLN A 21 -7.20 8.09 52.23
C GLN A 21 -6.84 8.57 50.81
N GLN A 22 -5.57 8.90 50.55
CA GLN A 22 -5.09 9.35 49.24
C GLN A 22 -4.87 8.20 48.23
N ALA A 23 -4.73 6.95 48.71
CA ALA A 23 -4.49 5.78 47.85
C ALA A 23 -5.72 5.33 47.03
N GLY A 24 -6.91 5.89 47.29
CA GLY A 24 -8.17 5.45 46.70
C GLY A 24 -8.62 6.14 45.41
N ASN A 25 -7.90 7.17 44.91
CA ASN A 25 -8.43 8.07 43.87
C ASN A 25 -7.66 8.06 42.53
N ILE A 26 -7.03 6.95 42.16
CA ILE A 26 -6.48 6.80 40.79
C ILE A 26 -7.57 6.34 39.83
N ASN A 27 -8.44 7.27 39.41
CA ASN A 27 -9.28 6.99 38.24
C ASN A 27 -8.34 6.92 37.02
N PRO A 28 -8.28 5.80 36.27
CA PRO A 28 -7.45 5.72 35.08
C PRO A 28 -7.88 6.81 34.10
N ALA A 29 -6.93 7.57 33.56
CA ALA A 29 -7.22 8.52 32.49
C ALA A 29 -7.92 7.78 31.33
N PRO A 30 -8.99 8.34 30.73
CA PRO A 30 -9.61 7.75 29.56
C PRO A 30 -8.57 7.53 28.46
N ALA A 31 -8.53 6.34 27.88
CA ALA A 31 -7.64 6.05 26.77
C ALA A 31 -7.90 7.03 25.60
N PRO A 32 -6.86 7.47 24.88
CA PRO A 32 -7.04 8.28 23.66
C PRO A 32 -7.95 7.55 22.68
N ALA A 33 -8.92 8.27 22.10
CA ALA A 33 -9.78 7.71 21.06
C ALA A 33 -8.92 7.26 19.86
N PRO A 34 -9.27 6.15 19.19
CA PRO A 34 -8.59 5.73 17.98
C PRO A 34 -8.72 6.80 16.88
N PRO A 35 -7.72 6.93 16.00
CA PRO A 35 -7.79 7.88 14.89
C PRO A 35 -8.98 7.56 13.98
N PRO A 36 -9.57 8.59 13.31
CA PRO A 36 -10.65 8.39 12.35
C PRO A 36 -10.23 7.41 11.26
N ALA A 37 -11.14 6.52 10.86
CA ALA A 37 -10.91 5.65 9.72
C ALA A 37 -10.66 6.49 8.45
N PRO A 38 -9.75 6.08 7.56
CA PRO A 38 -9.56 6.76 6.28
C PRO A 38 -10.87 6.76 5.49
N PRO A 39 -11.14 7.83 4.72
CA PRO A 39 -12.34 7.89 3.89
C PRO A 39 -12.37 6.72 2.90
N PRO A 40 -13.56 6.22 2.54
CA PRO A 40 -13.68 5.20 1.51
C PRO A 40 -13.08 5.74 0.21
N SER A 41 -12.05 5.07 -0.32
CA SER A 41 -11.51 5.41 -1.64
C SER A 41 -12.58 5.09 -2.67
N SER A 42 -13.08 6.11 -3.39
CA SER A 42 -13.91 5.89 -4.58
C SER A 42 -13.06 5.22 -5.65
N LYS A 43 -12.96 3.88 -5.61
CA LYS A 43 -12.28 3.11 -6.65
C LYS A 43 -13.10 3.24 -7.93
N ILE A 44 -12.53 3.85 -8.96
CA ILE A 44 -13.08 3.79 -10.30
C ILE A 44 -12.92 2.34 -10.77
N ILE A 45 -14.03 1.62 -10.94
CA ILE A 45 -14.02 0.25 -11.47
C ILE A 45 -13.98 0.34 -12.99
N THR A 46 -12.80 0.19 -13.59
CA THR A 46 -12.65 0.02 -15.04
C THR A 46 -12.60 -1.45 -15.41
N ALA A 47 -13.21 -1.81 -16.54
CA ALA A 47 -13.06 -3.14 -17.11
C ALA A 47 -11.59 -3.43 -17.44
N LYS A 48 -11.16 -4.67 -17.24
CA LYS A 48 -9.82 -5.13 -17.65
C LYS A 48 -9.74 -5.16 -19.19
N PRO A 49 -8.56 -4.92 -19.78
CA PRO A 49 -8.36 -5.10 -21.22
C PRO A 49 -8.66 -6.52 -21.65
N ARG A 50 -9.05 -6.68 -22.92
CA ARG A 50 -9.13 -7.99 -23.57
C ARG A 50 -7.72 -8.52 -23.84
N GLU A 51 -7.60 -9.85 -23.92
CA GLU A 51 -6.39 -10.48 -24.41
C GLU A 51 -6.17 -10.12 -25.88
N TYR A 52 -4.91 -9.91 -26.27
CA TYR A 52 -4.53 -9.53 -27.63
C TYR A 52 -3.64 -10.60 -28.26
N THR A 53 -4.04 -11.07 -29.45
CA THR A 53 -3.39 -12.18 -30.17
C THR A 53 -2.49 -11.71 -31.33
N GLY A 54 -2.35 -10.40 -31.55
CA GLY A 54 -1.54 -9.85 -32.66
C GLY A 54 -2.34 -9.53 -33.93
N GLY A 55 -3.61 -9.12 -33.80
CA GLY A 55 -4.52 -8.86 -34.92
C GLY A 55 -4.78 -7.37 -35.21
N ALA A 56 -5.71 -7.11 -36.13
CA ALA A 56 -6.10 -5.74 -36.52
C ALA A 56 -6.79 -4.93 -35.41
N ASP A 57 -7.17 -5.59 -34.32
CA ASP A 57 -7.80 -5.03 -33.12
C ASP A 57 -6.81 -4.35 -32.16
N TYR A 58 -5.54 -4.24 -32.56
CA TYR A 58 -4.48 -3.60 -31.77
C TYR A 58 -4.86 -2.23 -31.20
N LEU A 59 -5.48 -1.36 -32.01
CA LEU A 59 -5.83 -0.01 -31.58
C LEU A 59 -6.90 -0.02 -30.48
N ASP A 60 -7.80 -0.98 -30.49
CA ASP A 60 -8.83 -1.12 -29.46
C ASP A 60 -8.22 -1.67 -28.17
N PHE A 61 -7.36 -2.71 -28.27
CA PHE A 61 -6.57 -3.19 -27.14
C PHE A 61 -5.74 -2.08 -26.49
N LYS A 62 -5.04 -1.27 -27.31
CA LYS A 62 -4.24 -0.14 -26.85
C LYS A 62 -5.08 0.86 -26.05
N ARG A 63 -6.29 1.21 -26.53
CA ARG A 63 -7.20 2.13 -25.81
C ARG A 63 -7.64 1.55 -24.47
N GLU A 64 -8.00 0.27 -24.43
CA GLU A 64 -8.40 -0.41 -23.19
C GLU A 64 -7.28 -0.42 -22.15
N VAL A 65 -6.04 -0.68 -22.56
CA VAL A 65 -4.85 -0.61 -21.70
C VAL A 65 -4.66 0.79 -21.11
N TYR A 66 -4.69 1.84 -21.93
CA TYR A 66 -4.53 3.22 -21.44
C TYR A 66 -5.63 3.61 -20.45
N LEU A 67 -6.88 3.24 -20.73
CA LEU A 67 -8.00 3.51 -19.82
C LEU A 67 -7.82 2.80 -18.47
N TYR A 68 -7.41 1.53 -18.49
CA TYR A 68 -7.20 0.77 -17.27
C TYR A 68 -6.06 1.36 -16.42
N ILE A 69 -4.93 1.66 -17.04
CA ILE A 69 -3.77 2.25 -16.34
C ILE A 69 -4.13 3.62 -15.77
N ALA A 70 -4.84 4.47 -16.53
CA ALA A 70 -5.25 5.79 -16.08
C ALA A 70 -6.15 5.74 -14.83
N ALA A 71 -7.10 4.80 -14.80
CA ALA A 71 -7.99 4.61 -13.65
C ALA A 71 -7.30 3.96 -12.44
N ASN A 72 -6.21 3.24 -12.66
CA ASN A 72 -5.44 2.53 -11.62
C ASN A 72 -4.04 3.13 -11.45
N SER A 73 -3.88 4.43 -11.69
CA SER A 73 -2.57 5.11 -11.80
C SER A 73 -1.68 4.92 -10.57
N GLN A 74 -2.26 4.83 -9.37
CA GLN A 74 -1.52 4.56 -8.13
C GLN A 74 -0.85 3.18 -8.09
N SER A 75 -1.34 2.22 -8.86
CA SER A 75 -0.76 0.88 -9.01
C SER A 75 0.26 0.77 -10.14
N PHE A 76 0.41 1.82 -10.95
CA PHE A 76 1.25 1.85 -12.15
C PHE A 76 2.22 3.05 -12.11
N THR A 77 3.01 3.12 -11.04
CA THR A 77 3.90 4.26 -10.77
C THR A 77 5.14 4.26 -11.64
N VAL A 78 5.63 3.08 -12.03
CA VAL A 78 6.79 2.91 -12.91
C VAL A 78 6.40 2.27 -14.23
N ASP A 79 7.17 2.55 -15.29
CA ASP A 79 6.88 2.03 -16.63
C ASP A 79 7.06 0.50 -16.70
N ALA A 80 7.96 -0.07 -15.90
CA ALA A 80 8.13 -1.52 -15.80
C ALA A 80 6.83 -2.24 -15.43
N ASP A 81 6.05 -1.70 -14.48
CA ASP A 81 4.78 -2.29 -14.05
C ASP A 81 3.72 -2.24 -15.17
N LYS A 82 3.70 -1.14 -15.93
CA LYS A 82 2.80 -0.97 -17.07
C LYS A 82 3.14 -1.95 -18.19
N ILE A 83 4.43 -2.08 -18.51
CA ILE A 83 4.93 -3.00 -19.53
C ILE A 83 4.62 -4.44 -19.14
N LEU A 84 4.92 -4.84 -17.90
CA LEU A 84 4.64 -6.19 -17.40
C LEU A 84 3.14 -6.49 -17.44
N PHE A 85 2.31 -5.51 -17.08
CA PHE A 85 0.87 -5.63 -17.21
C PHE A 85 0.45 -5.88 -18.65
N VAL A 86 0.91 -5.11 -19.64
CA VAL A 86 0.56 -5.35 -21.05
C VAL A 86 1.04 -6.72 -21.54
N LEU A 87 2.29 -7.10 -21.24
CA LEU A 87 2.82 -8.42 -21.56
C LEU A 87 1.93 -9.56 -21.04
N SER A 88 1.30 -9.37 -19.87
CA SER A 88 0.38 -10.37 -19.30
C SER A 88 -0.92 -10.57 -20.10
N TYR A 89 -1.28 -9.63 -20.99
CA TYR A 89 -2.46 -9.72 -21.88
C TYR A 89 -2.09 -10.07 -23.33
N LEU A 90 -0.81 -10.15 -23.68
CA LEU A 90 -0.35 -10.65 -24.98
C LEU A 90 -0.41 -12.18 -24.97
N LYS A 91 -1.56 -12.73 -25.37
CA LYS A 91 -1.87 -14.17 -25.25
C LYS A 91 -2.26 -14.73 -26.61
N GLY A 92 -1.70 -15.89 -26.93
CA GLY A 92 -1.89 -16.57 -28.20
C GLY A 92 -1.36 -15.80 -29.42
N GLY A 93 -1.47 -16.45 -30.58
CA GLY A 93 -1.10 -15.87 -31.87
C GLY A 93 0.31 -15.32 -31.94
N HIS A 94 0.49 -14.28 -32.76
CA HIS A 94 1.79 -13.63 -32.98
C HIS A 94 2.21 -12.79 -31.77
N ALA A 95 1.25 -12.26 -31.01
CA ALA A 95 1.53 -11.42 -29.84
C ALA A 95 2.22 -12.19 -28.71
N ALA A 96 1.83 -13.45 -28.46
CA ALA A 96 2.51 -14.28 -27.45
C ALA A 96 3.97 -14.55 -27.81
N THR A 97 4.23 -14.97 -29.06
CA THR A 97 5.61 -15.21 -29.53
C THR A 97 6.45 -13.93 -29.49
N TRP A 98 5.87 -12.78 -29.84
CA TRP A 98 6.55 -11.49 -29.70
C TRP A 98 6.87 -11.18 -28.23
N ALA A 99 5.92 -11.39 -27.31
CA ALA A 99 6.10 -11.13 -25.88
C ALA A 99 7.19 -12.03 -25.25
N GLU A 100 7.23 -13.31 -25.62
CA GLU A 100 8.27 -14.25 -25.18
C GLU A 100 9.66 -13.79 -25.65
N ASN A 101 9.81 -13.49 -26.95
CA ASN A 101 11.06 -12.96 -27.49
C ASN A 101 11.45 -11.63 -26.84
N TYR A 102 10.47 -10.76 -26.58
CA TYR A 102 10.69 -9.49 -25.89
C TYR A 102 11.31 -9.73 -24.51
N VAL A 103 10.72 -10.63 -23.71
CA VAL A 103 11.21 -10.96 -22.36
C VAL A 103 12.58 -11.62 -22.40
N ASP A 104 12.80 -12.58 -23.30
CA ASP A 104 14.06 -13.30 -23.42
C ASP A 104 15.22 -12.36 -23.78
N LEU A 105 15.03 -11.47 -24.76
CA LEU A 105 16.04 -10.50 -25.16
C LEU A 105 16.48 -9.58 -23.99
N ARG A 106 15.53 -9.12 -23.17
CA ARG A 106 15.85 -8.26 -22.02
C ARG A 106 16.43 -9.04 -20.84
N THR A 107 16.06 -10.30 -20.68
CA THR A 107 16.59 -11.18 -19.62
C THR A 107 18.05 -11.57 -19.90
N ILE A 108 18.37 -11.93 -21.16
CA ILE A 108 19.72 -12.32 -21.59
C ILE A 108 20.70 -11.13 -21.50
N ALA A 109 20.22 -9.91 -21.72
CA ALA A 109 21.03 -8.70 -21.61
C ALA A 109 21.47 -8.34 -20.17
N GLY A 110 21.08 -9.12 -19.15
CA GLY A 110 21.37 -8.83 -17.73
C GLY A 110 20.69 -7.55 -17.22
N MET A 111 19.83 -6.94 -18.04
CA MET A 111 19.07 -5.75 -17.72
C MET A 111 17.60 -6.13 -17.62
N MET A 112 17.21 -6.62 -16.45
CA MET A 112 15.81 -6.57 -16.01
C MET A 112 15.36 -5.11 -15.74
N THR A 113 16.16 -4.13 -16.15
CA THR A 113 15.70 -2.76 -16.34
C THR A 113 15.09 -2.69 -17.74
N LEU A 114 13.77 -2.76 -17.79
CA LEU A 114 12.99 -2.26 -18.93
C LEU A 114 13.28 -0.75 -19.05
N MET A 115 14.43 -0.39 -19.63
CA MET A 115 14.83 1.01 -19.86
C MET A 115 13.95 1.69 -20.90
N ALA A 116 13.11 0.93 -21.61
CA ALA A 116 12.09 1.46 -22.50
C ALA A 116 11.01 2.16 -21.67
N THR A 117 10.64 3.37 -22.11
CA THR A 117 9.44 4.00 -21.56
C THR A 117 8.21 3.22 -21.97
N PHE A 118 7.11 3.36 -21.23
CA PHE A 118 5.86 2.66 -21.58
C PHE A 118 5.37 3.04 -22.98
N ASN A 119 5.58 4.29 -23.41
CA ASN A 119 5.17 4.73 -24.74
C ASN A 119 6.04 4.12 -25.84
N ASP A 120 7.36 4.00 -25.63
CA ASP A 120 8.25 3.34 -26.59
C ASP A 120 7.87 1.87 -26.77
N PHE A 121 7.62 1.18 -25.65
CA PHE A 121 7.12 -0.20 -25.66
C PHE A 121 5.81 -0.33 -26.46
N MET A 122 4.85 0.56 -26.25
CA MET A 122 3.58 0.58 -26.99
C MET A 122 3.72 1.05 -28.46
N MET A 123 4.93 1.32 -28.95
CA MET A 123 5.21 1.54 -30.37
C MET A 123 5.93 0.33 -31.03
N GLU A 124 6.58 -0.54 -30.25
CA GLU A 124 7.41 -1.63 -30.79
C GLU A 124 6.63 -2.83 -31.36
N PHE A 125 5.38 -3.07 -30.95
CA PHE A 125 4.62 -4.28 -31.34
C PHE A 125 3.36 -4.03 -32.17
N ALA A 126 3.26 -2.83 -32.77
CA ALA A 126 2.19 -2.46 -33.68
C ALA A 126 2.36 -3.09 -35.07
#